data_AF-A0A7J2QXE2-F1
#
_entry.id   AF-A0A7J2QXE2-F1
#
_cell.length_a   1.000
_cell.length_b   1.000
_cell.length_c   1.000
_cell.angle_alpha   90.00
_cell.angle_beta   90.00
_cell.angle_gamma   90.00
#
_symmetry.space_group_name_H-M   'P 1'
#
loop_
_entity.id
_entity.type
_entity.pdbx_description
1 polymer ?
#
loop_
_entity_poly.entity_id
_entity_poly.type
_entity_poly.pdbx_seq_one_letter_code
_entity_poly.pdbx_strand_id
1 'polypeptide(L)'
;MDSRNYLKIFKIPALEPSNPQECLEFTKRAFQISRELKLPVILRTVTMVSHSRSNVTFGERKQSEIEENFDLSKEVNVASRIYFLNLKEDQIYNRMRLALELSEKSSLNQIKNEKEKNERELGIITSGVSYNYVNEALDFLNLKAPVLKIGFINPLPEKLISSFLRKFKHVLVVEEMDAFMETQIMAIAQKNGLELKIHGKNPFSFDKDQTLLSMVGELNPTKIALAIQKITQIKPKIDLEHIYSKDYETVRRKSIMCPGCPHRTTGYALQKAVRKIKSKTGKHVYFYQDIGCYTLLSYPPLSFANVKYCMGSSIALAQGVAHTDGELNIALIGDGTFFHSGIPALLNGIYNRAPILVLILDNGWIGMTGQQPHPGSDTNYYKEGKFKNRIELEKFLKGTGVDVSVIKRNENKDKQYVSRLQKLIEDKGCEVLETKTLQIIVIQDECIQKIIKRIKYVAEKVDLEFCNNCGICYNQFLCPVISEKDNVAYIEPTDCVGCGICEEICPNDAIKEEKKN
;
A
#
# COMPACT_ATOMS: atom_id res chain seq x y z
N MET A 1 4.71 -8.38 0.72
CA MET A 1 4.23 -9.32 1.76
C MET A 1 2.87 -9.83 1.31
N ASP A 2 2.73 -11.14 1.16
CA ASP A 2 1.49 -11.74 0.68
C ASP A 2 0.55 -12.11 1.86
N SER A 3 -0.67 -11.55 1.84
CA SER A 3 -1.68 -11.80 2.87
C SER A 3 -2.07 -13.27 2.99
N ARG A 4 -1.92 -14.07 1.93
CA ARG A 4 -2.32 -15.48 1.92
C ARG A 4 -1.58 -16.33 2.94
N ASN A 5 -0.32 -16.03 3.20
CA ASN A 5 0.48 -16.72 4.22
C ASN A 5 -0.11 -16.55 5.63
N TYR A 6 -0.66 -15.38 5.94
CA TYR A 6 -1.34 -15.10 7.22
C TYR A 6 -2.68 -15.82 7.34
N LEU A 7 -3.40 -16.03 6.23
CA LEU A 7 -4.68 -16.76 6.24
C LEU A 7 -4.53 -18.19 6.77
N LYS A 8 -3.41 -18.85 6.45
CA LYS A 8 -3.08 -20.18 6.97
C LYS A 8 -2.79 -20.18 8.47
N ILE A 9 -2.12 -19.14 8.96
CA ILE A 9 -1.81 -18.97 10.38
C ILE A 9 -3.11 -18.75 11.16
N PHE A 10 -3.96 -17.85 10.67
CA PHE A 10 -5.20 -17.46 11.35
C PHE A 10 -6.40 -18.37 11.07
N LYS A 11 -6.27 -19.37 10.19
CA LYS A 11 -7.36 -20.27 9.78
C LYS A 11 -8.59 -19.52 9.26
N ILE A 12 -8.33 -18.52 8.41
CA ILE A 12 -9.38 -17.64 7.88
C ILE A 12 -9.70 -18.00 6.42
N PRO A 13 -10.95 -18.38 6.12
CA PRO A 13 -11.37 -18.61 4.75
C PRO A 13 -11.15 -17.39 3.86
N ALA A 14 -10.78 -17.59 2.60
CA ALA A 14 -10.60 -16.46 1.70
C ALA A 14 -10.99 -16.74 0.26
N LEU A 15 -11.49 -15.69 -0.39
CA LEU A 15 -11.89 -15.65 -1.78
C LEU A 15 -11.05 -14.62 -2.55
N GLU A 16 -10.77 -14.89 -3.81
CA GLU A 16 -9.93 -14.03 -4.65
C GLU A 16 -10.56 -13.79 -6.04
N PRO A 17 -11.23 -12.64 -6.25
CA PRO A 17 -11.85 -12.29 -7.52
C PRO A 17 -10.82 -11.85 -8.57
N SER A 18 -11.12 -12.06 -9.85
CA SER A 18 -10.25 -11.64 -10.96
C SER A 18 -10.63 -10.31 -11.62
N ASN A 19 -11.82 -9.79 -11.33
CA ASN A 19 -12.36 -8.59 -11.99
C ASN A 19 -13.44 -7.91 -11.12
N PRO A 20 -13.88 -6.69 -11.46
CA PRO A 20 -14.88 -5.96 -10.67
C PRO A 20 -16.23 -6.67 -10.52
N GLN A 21 -16.69 -7.42 -11.53
CA GLN A 21 -17.94 -8.19 -11.42
C GLN A 21 -17.82 -9.30 -10.37
N GLU A 22 -16.70 -10.00 -10.35
CA GLU A 22 -16.44 -11.03 -9.33
C GLU A 22 -16.25 -10.42 -7.95
N CYS A 23 -15.69 -9.21 -7.82
CA CYS A 23 -15.67 -8.53 -6.54
C CYS A 23 -17.08 -8.38 -5.95
N LEU A 24 -18.07 -7.98 -6.77
CA LEU A 24 -19.47 -7.89 -6.35
C LEU A 24 -20.03 -9.25 -5.92
N GLU A 25 -19.87 -10.29 -6.75
CA GLU A 25 -20.46 -11.60 -6.48
C GLU A 25 -19.77 -12.36 -5.35
N PHE A 26 -18.44 -12.29 -5.28
CA PHE A 26 -17.65 -12.94 -4.23
C PHE A 26 -17.89 -12.26 -2.88
N THR A 27 -18.15 -10.95 -2.84
CA THR A 27 -18.57 -10.26 -1.59
C THR A 27 -19.86 -10.86 -1.04
N LYS A 28 -20.88 -11.05 -1.90
CA LYS A 28 -22.14 -11.69 -1.48
C LYS A 28 -21.89 -13.11 -0.97
N ARG A 29 -21.07 -13.89 -1.68
CA ARG A 29 -20.74 -15.25 -1.28
C ARG A 29 -19.92 -15.30 0.00
N ALA A 30 -19.02 -14.33 0.24
CA ALA A 30 -18.24 -14.22 1.47
C ALA A 30 -19.14 -14.04 2.70
N PHE A 31 -20.18 -13.20 2.61
CA PHE A 31 -21.15 -13.06 3.70
C PHE A 31 -21.91 -14.36 3.97
N GLN A 32 -22.29 -15.11 2.94
CA GLN A 32 -22.94 -16.42 3.11
C GLN A 32 -22.01 -17.44 3.78
N ILE A 33 -20.79 -17.57 3.26
CA ILE A 33 -19.76 -18.47 3.83
C ILE A 33 -19.46 -18.08 5.28
N SER A 34 -19.36 -16.78 5.58
CA SER A 34 -19.11 -16.29 6.94
C SER A 34 -20.22 -16.70 7.90
N ARG A 35 -21.50 -16.65 7.46
CA ARG A 35 -22.64 -17.12 8.25
C ARG A 35 -22.60 -18.62 8.49
N GLU A 36 -22.31 -19.40 7.43
CA GLU A 36 -22.24 -20.87 7.51
C GLU A 36 -21.10 -21.32 8.44
N LEU A 37 -19.94 -20.65 8.38
CA LEU A 37 -18.75 -21.03 9.15
C LEU A 37 -18.65 -20.36 10.51
N LYS A 38 -19.39 -19.28 10.76
CA LYS A 38 -19.20 -18.37 11.91
C LYS A 38 -17.74 -17.91 12.04
N LEU A 39 -17.13 -17.59 10.89
CA LEU A 39 -15.76 -17.08 10.78
C LEU A 39 -15.74 -15.83 9.92
N PRO A 40 -14.81 -14.89 10.14
CA PRO A 40 -14.52 -13.87 9.15
C PRO A 40 -14.08 -14.54 7.84
N VAL A 41 -14.45 -13.95 6.71
CA VAL A 41 -14.00 -14.38 5.38
C VAL A 41 -13.30 -13.22 4.73
N ILE A 42 -12.09 -13.44 4.21
CA ILE A 42 -11.32 -12.41 3.55
C ILE A 42 -11.63 -12.43 2.05
N LEU A 43 -12.12 -11.31 1.53
CA LEU A 43 -12.10 -11.05 0.10
C LEU A 43 -10.77 -10.39 -0.24
N ARG A 44 -9.84 -11.16 -0.83
CA ARG A 44 -8.51 -10.68 -1.18
C ARG A 44 -8.51 -10.09 -2.58
N THR A 45 -8.17 -8.82 -2.71
CA THR A 45 -7.89 -8.17 -4.01
C THR A 45 -6.40 -7.89 -4.14
N VAL A 46 -5.89 -7.96 -5.38
CA VAL A 46 -4.55 -7.47 -5.73
C VAL A 46 -4.64 -6.10 -6.39
N THR A 47 -3.53 -5.38 -6.45
CA THR A 47 -3.43 -4.00 -6.96
C THR A 47 -4.23 -3.79 -8.26
N MET A 48 -4.03 -4.65 -9.24
CA MET A 48 -4.68 -4.51 -10.55
C MET A 48 -6.21 -4.66 -10.51
N VAL A 49 -6.74 -5.52 -9.63
CA VAL A 49 -8.20 -5.62 -9.45
C VAL A 49 -8.73 -4.37 -8.75
N SER A 50 -8.07 -3.92 -7.69
CA SER A 50 -8.47 -2.73 -6.91
C SER A 50 -8.41 -1.42 -7.70
N HIS A 51 -7.52 -1.31 -8.69
CA HIS A 51 -7.37 -0.14 -9.55
C HIS A 51 -8.11 -0.25 -10.90
N SER A 52 -8.75 -1.38 -11.18
CA SER A 52 -9.57 -1.56 -12.38
C SER A 52 -10.97 -0.95 -12.23
N ARG A 53 -11.58 -0.58 -13.36
CA ARG A 53 -12.96 -0.12 -13.43
C ARG A 53 -13.65 -0.80 -14.60
N SER A 54 -14.86 -1.30 -14.37
CA SER A 54 -15.74 -1.80 -15.42
C SER A 54 -17.19 -1.55 -15.03
N ASN A 55 -18.09 -1.59 -16.00
CA ASN A 55 -19.50 -1.74 -15.69
C ASN A 55 -19.72 -3.10 -15.00
N VAL A 56 -20.65 -3.13 -14.05
CA VAL A 56 -21.07 -4.35 -13.37
C VAL A 56 -22.58 -4.52 -13.53
N THR A 57 -22.99 -5.76 -13.72
CA THR A 57 -24.41 -6.13 -13.76
C THR A 57 -24.85 -6.43 -12.33
N PHE A 58 -25.80 -5.63 -11.83
CA PHE A 58 -26.43 -5.87 -10.55
C PHE A 58 -27.51 -6.94 -10.68
N GLY A 59 -27.64 -7.78 -9.65
CA GLY A 59 -28.81 -8.62 -9.46
C GLY A 59 -29.81 -7.96 -8.52
N GLU A 60 -30.92 -8.63 -8.23
CA GLU A 60 -31.87 -8.17 -7.22
C GLU A 60 -31.22 -8.06 -5.83
N ARG A 61 -31.43 -6.93 -5.16
CA ARG A 61 -31.00 -6.73 -3.79
C ARG A 61 -31.89 -7.56 -2.87
N LYS A 62 -31.32 -8.56 -2.21
CA LYS A 62 -31.99 -9.30 -1.14
C LYS A 62 -31.72 -8.65 0.20
N GLN A 63 -32.78 -8.34 0.94
CA GLN A 63 -32.65 -7.91 2.34
C GLN A 63 -32.25 -9.12 3.18
N SER A 64 -31.40 -8.92 4.19
CA SER A 64 -31.02 -10.01 5.10
C SER A 64 -32.18 -10.31 6.05
N GLU A 65 -32.61 -11.58 6.11
CA GLU A 65 -33.67 -12.08 7.00
C GLU A 65 -33.17 -12.35 8.44
N ILE A 66 -32.05 -11.76 8.86
CA ILE A 66 -31.43 -12.08 10.15
C ILE A 66 -32.03 -11.21 11.26
N GLU A 67 -32.43 -11.85 12.36
CA GLU A 67 -32.73 -11.18 13.62
C GLU A 67 -31.44 -10.64 14.29
N GLU A 68 -31.48 -9.43 14.81
CA GLU A 68 -30.36 -8.75 15.49
C GLU A 68 -30.02 -9.34 16.89
N ASN A 69 -30.27 -10.63 17.11
CA ASN A 69 -30.03 -11.33 18.37
C ASN A 69 -28.65 -12.01 18.37
N PHE A 70 -27.60 -11.21 18.53
CA PHE A 70 -26.22 -11.72 18.68
C PHE A 70 -25.84 -11.84 20.16
N ASP A 71 -25.62 -13.07 20.64
CA ASP A 71 -25.22 -13.36 22.02
C ASP A 71 -23.73 -13.72 22.11
N LEU A 72 -22.90 -12.74 22.48
CA LEU A 72 -21.46 -12.91 22.70
C LEU A 72 -21.12 -13.73 23.96
N SER A 73 -22.06 -13.91 24.89
CA SER A 73 -21.79 -14.59 26.17
C SER A 73 -21.40 -16.06 25.98
N LYS A 74 -21.71 -16.64 24.80
CA LYS A 74 -21.37 -18.02 24.43
C LYS A 74 -20.04 -18.15 23.70
N GLU A 75 -19.41 -17.04 23.29
CA GLU A 75 -18.15 -16.99 22.53
C GLU A 75 -17.02 -16.43 23.42
N VAL A 76 -16.92 -16.89 24.67
CA VAL A 76 -15.91 -16.39 25.61
C VAL A 76 -14.52 -16.86 25.18
N ASN A 77 -13.70 -15.93 24.68
CA ASN A 77 -12.30 -16.20 24.36
C ASN A 77 -11.44 -16.05 25.63
N VAL A 78 -11.49 -17.04 26.51
CA VAL A 78 -10.64 -17.06 27.71
C VAL A 78 -9.24 -17.58 27.35
N ALA A 79 -8.22 -16.91 27.88
CA ALA A 79 -6.82 -17.30 27.76
C ALA A 79 -6.46 -18.57 28.56
N SER A 80 -7.35 -19.08 29.42
CA SER A 80 -7.15 -20.33 30.17
C SER A 80 -7.25 -21.54 29.22
N ARG A 81 -6.12 -21.83 28.57
CA ARG A 81 -6.01 -22.81 27.49
C ARG A 81 -6.59 -24.18 27.85
N ILE A 82 -6.37 -24.68 29.06
CA ILE A 82 -6.63 -26.08 29.45
C ILE A 82 -8.13 -26.45 29.44
N TYR A 83 -9.02 -25.59 29.92
CA TYR A 83 -10.46 -25.93 30.05
C TYR A 83 -11.21 -25.97 28.71
N PHE A 84 -10.69 -25.30 27.68
CA PHE A 84 -11.38 -25.14 26.40
C PHE A 84 -10.61 -25.77 25.23
N LEU A 85 -9.56 -26.57 25.46
CA LEU A 85 -8.77 -27.17 24.36
C LEU A 85 -9.65 -28.00 23.43
N ASN A 86 -10.43 -28.93 23.97
CA ASN A 86 -11.28 -29.81 23.16
C ASN A 86 -12.35 -29.00 22.40
N LEU A 87 -12.93 -27.99 23.05
CA LEU A 87 -13.90 -27.09 22.42
C LEU A 87 -13.27 -26.25 21.29
N LYS A 88 -12.03 -25.78 21.47
CA LYS A 88 -11.29 -25.02 20.44
C LYS A 88 -10.82 -25.91 19.30
N GLU A 89 -10.43 -27.15 19.59
CA GLU A 89 -10.07 -28.16 18.60
C GLU A 89 -11.29 -28.46 17.72
N ASP A 90 -12.40 -28.86 18.32
CA ASP A 90 -13.64 -29.12 17.59
C ASP A 90 -14.11 -27.88 16.81
N GLN A 91 -14.05 -26.68 17.38
CA GLN A 91 -14.46 -25.47 16.66
C GLN A 91 -13.56 -25.16 15.46
N ILE A 92 -12.23 -25.19 15.61
CA ILE A 92 -11.32 -24.81 14.52
C ILE A 92 -11.27 -25.91 13.45
N TYR A 93 -11.08 -27.17 13.84
CA TYR A 93 -11.00 -28.27 12.87
C TYR A 93 -12.32 -28.50 12.17
N ASN A 94 -13.47 -28.46 12.87
CA ASN A 94 -14.76 -28.62 12.18
C ASN A 94 -15.06 -27.44 11.26
N ARG A 95 -14.80 -26.19 11.68
CA ARG A 95 -15.02 -25.02 10.79
C ARG A 95 -14.09 -25.06 9.58
N MET A 96 -12.83 -25.46 9.73
CA MET A 96 -11.92 -25.58 8.58
C MET A 96 -12.25 -26.77 7.68
N ARG A 97 -12.73 -27.89 8.23
CA ARG A 97 -13.25 -29.02 7.44
C ARG A 97 -14.47 -28.59 6.63
N LEU A 98 -15.43 -27.90 7.26
CA LEU A 98 -16.59 -27.33 6.57
C LEU A 98 -16.16 -26.32 5.50
N ALA A 99 -15.18 -25.45 5.79
CA ALA A 99 -14.64 -24.51 4.81
C ALA A 99 -14.03 -25.23 3.60
N LEU A 100 -13.33 -26.35 3.81
CA LEU A 100 -12.84 -27.20 2.72
C LEU A 100 -13.98 -27.78 1.91
N GLU A 101 -15.01 -28.35 2.54
CA GLU A 101 -16.19 -28.88 1.85
C GLU A 101 -16.92 -27.81 1.02
N LEU A 102 -17.02 -26.58 1.54
CA LEU A 102 -17.55 -25.44 0.81
C LEU A 102 -16.66 -25.04 -0.37
N SER A 103 -15.34 -25.08 -0.20
CA SER A 103 -14.37 -24.82 -1.27
C SER A 103 -14.49 -25.84 -2.40
N GLU A 104 -14.57 -27.13 -2.08
CA GLU A 104 -14.71 -28.22 -3.07
C GLU A 104 -15.97 -28.08 -3.94
N LYS A 105 -17.08 -27.64 -3.34
CA LYS A 105 -18.39 -27.47 -4.02
C LYS A 105 -18.61 -26.06 -4.58
N SER A 106 -17.64 -25.17 -4.39
CA SER A 106 -17.80 -23.76 -4.70
C SER A 106 -17.90 -23.52 -6.21
N SER A 107 -18.97 -22.86 -6.66
CA SER A 107 -19.10 -22.36 -8.04
C SER A 107 -18.07 -21.27 -8.41
N LEU A 108 -17.32 -20.78 -7.42
CA LEU A 108 -16.22 -19.84 -7.61
C LEU A 108 -14.98 -20.52 -8.19
N ASN A 109 -14.87 -21.84 -8.04
CA ASN A 109 -13.81 -22.64 -8.64
C ASN A 109 -14.32 -23.15 -10.00
N GLN A 110 -13.66 -22.74 -11.09
CA GLN A 110 -14.16 -22.98 -12.44
C GLN A 110 -13.08 -23.59 -13.33
N ILE A 111 -13.43 -24.66 -14.04
CA ILE A 111 -12.60 -25.20 -15.12
C ILE A 111 -13.12 -24.65 -16.45
N LYS A 112 -12.23 -24.03 -17.23
CA LYS A 112 -12.49 -23.58 -18.60
C LYS A 112 -11.72 -24.46 -19.57
N ASN A 113 -12.23 -24.57 -20.80
CA ASN A 113 -11.61 -25.30 -21.90
C ASN A 113 -11.31 -26.78 -21.61
N GLU A 114 -12.07 -27.40 -20.68
CA GLU A 114 -11.82 -28.78 -20.25
C GLU A 114 -11.93 -29.82 -21.37
N LYS A 115 -12.84 -29.56 -22.33
CA LYS A 115 -13.15 -30.47 -23.44
C LYS A 115 -12.31 -30.23 -24.70
N GLU A 116 -11.43 -29.24 -24.68
CA GLU A 116 -10.59 -28.92 -25.84
C GLU A 116 -9.46 -29.95 -25.98
N LYS A 117 -9.01 -30.21 -27.22
CA LYS A 117 -7.92 -31.14 -27.47
C LYS A 117 -6.62 -30.58 -26.85
N ASN A 118 -6.18 -31.23 -25.78
CA ASN A 118 -4.95 -30.87 -25.09
C ASN A 118 -3.77 -31.73 -25.58
N GLU A 119 -3.31 -31.49 -26.79
CA GLU A 119 -2.21 -32.26 -27.43
C GLU A 119 -0.88 -32.16 -26.68
N ARG A 120 -0.74 -31.17 -25.79
CA ARG A 120 0.49 -30.92 -25.02
C ARG A 120 0.42 -31.38 -23.58
N GLU A 121 -0.68 -32.05 -23.19
CA GLU A 121 -0.91 -32.55 -21.82
C GLU A 121 -0.64 -31.47 -20.75
N LEU A 122 -0.98 -30.21 -21.05
CA LEU A 122 -0.75 -29.04 -20.20
C LEU A 122 -2.04 -28.59 -19.50
N GLY A 123 -2.06 -28.61 -18.17
CA GLY A 123 -3.07 -27.93 -17.38
C GLY A 123 -2.57 -26.60 -16.83
N ILE A 124 -3.44 -25.61 -16.65
CA ILE A 124 -3.08 -24.35 -15.98
C ILE A 124 -3.96 -24.16 -14.75
N ILE A 125 -3.37 -23.85 -13.60
CA ILE A 125 -4.09 -23.49 -12.37
C ILE A 125 -3.77 -22.05 -12.02
N THR A 126 -4.79 -21.23 -11.74
CA THR A 126 -4.61 -19.80 -11.50
C THR A 126 -5.66 -19.21 -10.56
N SER A 127 -5.43 -18.02 -10.00
CA SER A 127 -6.36 -17.28 -9.15
C SER A 127 -6.32 -15.78 -9.45
N GLY A 128 -7.37 -15.06 -9.06
CA GLY A 128 -7.40 -13.60 -9.14
C GLY A 128 -7.08 -13.07 -10.53
N VAL A 129 -6.41 -11.91 -10.61
CA VAL A 129 -6.10 -11.24 -11.88
C VAL A 129 -5.28 -12.10 -12.85
N SER A 130 -4.48 -13.05 -12.33
CA SER A 130 -3.66 -13.95 -13.14
C SER A 130 -4.51 -14.77 -14.11
N TYR A 131 -5.78 -15.04 -13.79
CA TYR A 131 -6.72 -15.67 -14.72
C TYR A 131 -6.87 -14.89 -16.02
N ASN A 132 -6.98 -13.56 -15.95
CA ASN A 132 -7.14 -12.73 -17.14
C ASN A 132 -5.85 -12.76 -17.98
N TYR A 133 -4.69 -12.71 -17.31
CA TYR A 133 -3.40 -12.77 -17.99
C TYR A 133 -3.16 -14.13 -18.67
N VAL A 134 -3.60 -15.22 -18.05
CA VAL A 134 -3.54 -16.57 -18.65
C VAL A 134 -4.37 -16.63 -19.92
N ASN A 135 -5.59 -16.10 -19.92
CA ASN A 135 -6.44 -16.13 -21.11
C ASN A 135 -5.79 -15.34 -22.27
N GLU A 136 -5.27 -14.15 -22.01
CA GLU A 136 -4.58 -13.36 -23.03
C GLU A 136 -3.28 -14.02 -23.51
N ALA A 137 -2.53 -14.67 -22.61
CA ALA A 137 -1.34 -15.43 -22.97
C ALA A 137 -1.66 -16.64 -23.87
N LEU A 138 -2.75 -17.35 -23.59
CA LEU A 138 -3.25 -18.44 -24.44
C LEU A 138 -3.66 -17.91 -25.82
N ASP A 139 -4.30 -16.73 -25.88
CA ASP A 139 -4.65 -16.07 -27.13
C ASP A 139 -3.40 -15.67 -27.95
N PHE A 140 -2.32 -15.21 -27.30
CA PHE A 140 -1.04 -14.92 -27.96
C PHE A 140 -0.41 -16.17 -28.59
N LEU A 141 -0.64 -17.34 -28.01
CA LEU A 141 -0.12 -18.62 -28.50
C LEU A 141 -1.09 -19.35 -29.44
N ASN A 142 -2.31 -18.83 -29.63
CA ASN A 142 -3.41 -19.53 -30.29
C ASN A 142 -3.61 -20.96 -29.71
N LEU A 143 -3.44 -21.09 -28.39
CA LEU A 143 -3.48 -22.36 -27.69
C LEU A 143 -4.75 -22.44 -26.85
N LYS A 144 -5.52 -23.51 -27.02
CA LYS A 144 -6.60 -23.85 -26.10
C LYS A 144 -6.11 -24.88 -25.08
N ALA A 145 -5.84 -24.44 -23.86
CA ALA A 145 -5.47 -25.31 -22.75
C ALA A 145 -6.56 -25.29 -21.66
N PRO A 146 -6.81 -26.41 -20.95
CA PRO A 146 -7.65 -26.42 -19.76
C PRO A 146 -7.10 -25.50 -18.66
N VAL A 147 -7.96 -24.63 -18.13
CA VAL A 147 -7.62 -23.68 -17.06
C VAL A 147 -8.54 -23.88 -15.86
N LEU A 148 -7.97 -24.28 -14.72
CA LEU A 148 -8.66 -24.29 -13.43
C LEU A 148 -8.42 -22.96 -12.72
N LYS A 149 -9.45 -22.13 -12.69
CA LYS A 149 -9.50 -20.90 -11.90
C LYS A 149 -9.98 -21.21 -10.49
N ILE A 150 -9.16 -20.92 -9.49
CA ILE A 150 -9.50 -21.02 -8.07
C ILE A 150 -10.01 -19.67 -7.58
N GLY A 151 -11.28 -19.63 -7.17
CA GLY A 151 -11.90 -18.48 -6.52
C GLY A 151 -11.90 -18.57 -4.99
N PHE A 152 -11.90 -19.78 -4.43
CA PHE A 152 -11.79 -20.03 -2.98
C PHE A 152 -10.37 -20.47 -2.65
N ILE A 153 -9.53 -19.52 -2.26
CA ILE A 153 -8.06 -19.69 -2.19
C ILE A 153 -7.54 -20.26 -0.87
N ASN A 154 -8.33 -20.23 0.20
CA ASN A 154 -7.96 -20.82 1.49
C ASN A 154 -9.21 -21.29 2.23
N PRO A 155 -9.37 -22.60 2.52
CA PRO A 155 -8.54 -23.70 2.06
C PRO A 155 -8.72 -23.98 0.56
N LEU A 156 -7.69 -24.52 -0.08
CA LEU A 156 -7.75 -24.95 -1.48
C LEU A 156 -8.58 -26.23 -1.64
N PRO A 157 -9.34 -26.39 -2.73
CA PRO A 157 -10.17 -27.57 -2.99
C PRO A 157 -9.31 -28.76 -3.44
N GLU A 158 -8.88 -29.59 -2.49
CA GLU A 158 -7.95 -30.71 -2.68
C GLU A 158 -8.46 -31.74 -3.71
N LYS A 159 -9.72 -32.16 -3.63
CA LYS A 159 -10.32 -33.17 -4.52
C LYS A 159 -10.45 -32.60 -5.93
N LEU A 160 -10.92 -31.36 -6.07
CA LEU A 160 -10.99 -30.69 -7.36
C LEU A 160 -9.60 -30.58 -8.00
N ILE A 161 -8.61 -30.09 -7.26
CA ILE A 161 -7.23 -29.94 -7.76
C ILE A 161 -6.66 -31.30 -8.16
N SER A 162 -6.69 -32.30 -7.28
CA SER A 162 -6.14 -33.63 -7.59
C SER A 162 -6.82 -34.27 -8.80
N SER A 163 -8.15 -34.12 -8.96
CA SER A 163 -8.87 -34.60 -10.15
C SER A 163 -8.45 -33.90 -11.44
N PHE A 164 -8.10 -32.61 -11.36
CA PHE A 164 -7.59 -31.84 -12.49
C PHE A 164 -6.16 -32.25 -12.84
N LEU A 165 -5.28 -32.37 -11.84
CA LEU A 165 -3.87 -32.75 -12.03
C LEU A 165 -3.70 -34.12 -12.71
N ARG A 166 -4.55 -35.10 -12.40
CA ARG A 166 -4.51 -36.46 -12.99
C ARG A 166 -4.60 -36.50 -14.51
N LYS A 167 -5.06 -35.42 -15.15
CA LYS A 167 -5.30 -35.35 -16.59
C LYS A 167 -4.08 -34.89 -17.39
N PHE A 168 -3.00 -34.47 -16.73
CA PHE A 168 -1.91 -33.72 -17.36
C PHE A 168 -0.53 -34.19 -16.91
N LYS A 169 0.45 -34.19 -17.82
CA LYS A 169 1.87 -34.42 -17.49
C LYS A 169 2.57 -33.14 -17.03
N HIS A 170 2.07 -31.99 -17.50
CA HIS A 170 2.58 -30.68 -17.15
C HIS A 170 1.47 -29.83 -16.58
N VAL A 171 1.72 -29.18 -15.44
CA VAL A 171 0.79 -28.19 -14.89
C VAL A 171 1.55 -26.90 -14.60
N LEU A 172 1.07 -25.78 -15.13
CA LEU A 172 1.59 -24.46 -14.82
C LEU A 172 0.70 -23.78 -13.77
N VAL A 173 1.28 -23.41 -12.63
CA VAL A 173 0.61 -22.62 -11.60
C VAL A 173 0.94 -21.15 -11.80
N VAL A 174 -0.08 -20.31 -11.98
CA VAL A 174 0.07 -18.88 -12.24
C VAL A 174 -0.65 -18.09 -11.15
N GLU A 175 0.12 -17.44 -10.27
CA GLU A 175 -0.39 -16.67 -9.14
C GLU A 175 0.42 -15.37 -8.88
N GLU A 176 -0.25 -14.32 -8.40
CA GLU A 176 0.39 -13.07 -8.00
C GLU A 176 1.11 -13.19 -6.65
N MET A 177 2.17 -12.40 -6.42
CA MET A 177 2.96 -12.37 -5.18
C MET A 177 3.74 -13.69 -4.91
N ASP A 178 3.52 -14.36 -3.77
CA ASP A 178 4.31 -15.53 -3.38
C ASP A 178 3.78 -16.81 -4.06
N ALA A 179 4.59 -17.89 -4.06
CA ALA A 179 4.23 -19.22 -4.58
C ALA A 179 3.31 -20.01 -3.63
N PHE A 180 2.22 -19.37 -3.16
CA PHE A 180 1.34 -19.87 -2.11
C PHE A 180 0.50 -21.07 -2.55
N MET A 181 -0.13 -21.00 -3.73
CA MET A 181 -0.92 -22.10 -4.29
C MET A 181 0.00 -23.18 -4.83
N GLU A 182 1.07 -22.83 -5.54
CA GLU A 182 2.04 -23.78 -6.11
C GLU A 182 2.57 -24.73 -5.05
N THR A 183 3.04 -24.19 -3.91
CA THR A 183 3.52 -25.00 -2.78
C THR A 183 2.46 -26.01 -2.28
N GLN A 184 1.19 -25.60 -2.19
CA GLN A 184 0.11 -26.47 -1.73
C GLN A 184 -0.30 -27.49 -2.78
N ILE A 185 -0.32 -27.10 -4.06
CA ILE A 185 -0.65 -27.98 -5.18
C ILE A 185 0.40 -29.09 -5.29
N MET A 186 1.69 -28.77 -5.09
CA MET A 186 2.76 -29.76 -4.99
C MET A 186 2.51 -30.74 -3.83
N ALA A 187 2.13 -30.23 -2.65
CA ALA A 187 1.81 -31.08 -1.51
C ALA A 187 0.58 -31.98 -1.78
N ILE A 188 -0.46 -31.45 -2.43
CA ILE A 188 -1.65 -32.21 -2.85
C ILE A 188 -1.27 -33.30 -3.86
N ALA A 189 -0.42 -32.98 -4.84
CA ALA A 189 0.06 -33.94 -5.82
C ALA A 189 0.82 -35.10 -5.16
N GLN A 190 1.76 -34.78 -4.27
CA GLN A 190 2.54 -35.76 -3.53
C GLN A 190 1.67 -36.63 -2.63
N LYS A 191 0.75 -36.01 -1.85
CA LYS A 191 -0.21 -36.72 -0.98
C LYS A 191 -1.07 -37.72 -1.77
N ASN A 192 -1.36 -37.43 -3.03
CA ASN A 192 -2.21 -38.25 -3.90
C ASN A 192 -1.40 -39.17 -4.85
N GLY A 193 -0.08 -39.25 -4.70
CA GLY A 193 0.79 -40.10 -5.51
C GLY A 193 0.76 -39.77 -7.00
N LEU A 194 0.68 -38.48 -7.36
CA LEU A 194 0.60 -38.05 -8.75
C LEU A 194 1.98 -37.79 -9.34
N GLU A 195 2.28 -38.42 -10.48
CA GLU A 195 3.52 -38.20 -11.23
C GLU A 195 3.29 -37.20 -12.37
N LEU A 196 3.65 -35.93 -12.13
CA LEU A 196 3.58 -34.86 -13.11
C LEU A 196 4.64 -33.79 -12.81
N LYS A 197 4.94 -32.94 -13.79
CA LYS A 197 5.79 -31.76 -13.59
C LYS A 197 4.91 -30.55 -13.31
N ILE A 198 5.03 -30.00 -12.10
CA ILE A 198 4.44 -28.72 -11.72
C ILE A 198 5.47 -27.62 -11.99
N HIS A 199 5.05 -26.62 -12.76
CA HIS A 199 5.84 -25.47 -13.15
C HIS A 199 5.21 -24.20 -12.56
N GLY A 200 6.01 -23.16 -12.37
CA GLY A 200 5.55 -21.88 -11.85
C GLY A 200 6.72 -21.02 -11.41
N LYS A 201 6.65 -20.54 -10.17
CA LYS A 201 7.68 -19.75 -9.49
C LYS A 201 8.75 -20.60 -8.82
N ASN A 202 8.53 -21.91 -8.69
CA ASN A 202 9.43 -22.85 -8.03
C ASN A 202 9.75 -22.40 -6.58
N PRO A 203 8.84 -22.65 -5.61
CA PRO A 203 8.92 -22.11 -4.24
C PRO A 203 10.20 -22.45 -3.47
N PHE A 204 10.97 -23.44 -3.94
CA PHE A 204 12.19 -23.92 -3.30
C PHE A 204 13.47 -23.54 -4.04
N SER A 205 13.38 -22.79 -5.16
CA SER A 205 14.54 -22.26 -5.87
C SER A 205 14.66 -20.75 -5.70
N PHE A 206 15.87 -20.33 -5.31
CA PHE A 206 16.26 -18.92 -5.27
C PHE A 206 17.13 -18.52 -6.48
N ASP A 207 17.30 -19.44 -7.43
CA ASP A 207 17.96 -19.19 -8.70
C ASP A 207 16.91 -18.74 -9.72
N LYS A 208 16.97 -17.46 -10.09
CA LYS A 208 16.03 -16.84 -11.04
C LYS A 208 15.99 -17.58 -12.38
N ASP A 209 17.10 -18.19 -12.80
CA ASP A 209 17.23 -18.87 -14.10
C ASP A 209 16.52 -20.24 -14.09
N GLN A 210 16.17 -20.76 -12.91
CA GLN A 210 15.41 -22.00 -12.71
C GLN A 210 13.91 -21.78 -12.48
N THR A 211 13.43 -20.54 -12.57
CA THR A 211 12.01 -20.20 -12.41
C THR A 211 11.38 -19.85 -13.76
N LEU A 212 10.17 -20.34 -14.04
CA LEU A 212 9.45 -19.90 -15.25
C LEU A 212 8.70 -18.59 -15.03
N LEU A 213 8.27 -18.34 -13.80
CA LEU A 213 7.58 -17.13 -13.38
C LEU A 213 8.33 -16.49 -12.20
N SER A 214 8.43 -15.16 -12.19
CA SER A 214 9.15 -14.44 -11.15
C SER A 214 8.36 -14.38 -9.83
N MET A 215 9.07 -14.51 -8.71
CA MET A 215 8.55 -14.15 -7.38
C MET A 215 8.47 -12.63 -7.14
N VAL A 216 9.20 -11.85 -7.94
CA VAL A 216 9.31 -10.39 -7.80
C VAL A 216 8.68 -9.68 -8.99
N GLY A 217 7.96 -8.59 -8.69
CA GLY A 217 7.25 -7.78 -9.67
C GLY A 217 5.91 -8.41 -10.09
N GLU A 218 5.23 -7.73 -11.00
CA GLU A 218 3.92 -8.15 -11.50
C GLU A 218 4.05 -9.17 -12.63
N LEU A 219 3.12 -10.14 -12.67
CA LEU A 219 2.94 -10.95 -13.86
C LEU A 219 2.20 -10.15 -14.92
N ASN A 220 2.40 -10.54 -16.17
CA ASN A 220 1.68 -10.01 -17.31
C ASN A 220 1.49 -11.11 -18.36
N PRO A 221 0.60 -10.90 -19.35
CA PRO A 221 0.34 -11.90 -20.39
C PRO A 221 1.61 -12.35 -21.13
N THR A 222 2.54 -11.44 -21.43
CA THR A 222 3.80 -11.75 -22.12
C THR A 222 4.67 -12.73 -21.34
N LYS A 223 4.90 -12.50 -20.03
CA LYS A 223 5.69 -13.40 -19.17
C LYS A 223 5.07 -14.80 -19.10
N ILE A 224 3.74 -14.87 -19.00
CA ILE A 224 3.02 -16.15 -18.93
C ILE A 224 3.08 -16.87 -20.28
N ALA A 225 2.92 -16.16 -21.39
CA ALA A 225 3.02 -16.75 -22.73
C ALA A 225 4.43 -17.31 -23.00
N LEU A 226 5.49 -16.59 -22.59
CA LEU A 226 6.87 -17.10 -22.68
C LEU A 226 7.08 -18.35 -21.80
N ALA A 227 6.48 -18.41 -20.61
CA ALA A 227 6.52 -19.60 -19.75
C ALA A 227 5.81 -20.80 -20.39
N ILE A 228 4.62 -20.58 -20.97
CA ILE A 228 3.87 -21.63 -21.69
C ILE A 228 4.64 -22.08 -22.94
N GLN A 229 5.26 -21.15 -23.68
CA GLN A 229 6.12 -21.46 -24.82
C GLN A 229 7.29 -22.36 -24.41
N LYS A 230 7.97 -22.08 -23.29
CA LYS A 230 9.07 -22.94 -22.78
C LYS A 230 8.60 -24.36 -22.48
N ILE A 231 7.36 -24.54 -22.00
CA ILE A 231 6.79 -25.86 -21.70
C ILE A 231 6.34 -26.59 -22.97
N THR A 232 5.66 -25.89 -23.88
CA THR A 232 4.93 -26.49 -25.01
C THR A 232 5.69 -26.44 -26.34
N GLN A 233 6.73 -25.62 -26.42
CA GLN A 233 7.48 -25.29 -27.65
C GLN A 233 6.62 -24.65 -28.76
N ILE A 234 5.46 -24.10 -28.41
CA ILE A 234 4.58 -23.39 -29.35
C ILE A 234 5.11 -21.98 -29.60
N LYS A 235 5.22 -21.61 -30.87
CA LYS A 235 5.62 -20.25 -31.24
C LYS A 235 4.42 -19.30 -31.09
N PRO A 236 4.59 -18.15 -30.43
CA PRO A 236 3.53 -17.14 -30.35
C PRO A 236 3.24 -16.53 -31.72
N LYS A 237 1.99 -16.07 -31.91
CA LYS A 237 1.55 -15.36 -33.12
C LYS A 237 2.11 -13.93 -33.20
N ILE A 238 2.64 -13.43 -32.09
CA ILE A 238 3.26 -12.12 -31.94
C ILE A 238 4.70 -12.28 -31.44
N ASP A 239 5.55 -11.33 -31.77
CA ASP A 239 6.93 -11.30 -31.29
C ASP A 239 6.98 -10.85 -29.81
N LEU A 240 6.80 -11.83 -28.91
CA LEU A 240 6.80 -11.60 -27.46
C LEU A 240 8.17 -11.15 -26.97
N GLU A 241 9.26 -11.61 -27.58
CA GLU A 241 10.62 -11.21 -27.21
C GLU A 241 10.85 -9.74 -27.57
N HIS A 242 10.39 -9.28 -28.73
CA HIS A 242 10.41 -7.85 -29.08
C HIS A 242 9.60 -7.00 -28.09
N ILE A 243 8.41 -7.45 -27.68
CA ILE A 243 7.57 -6.72 -26.71
C ILE A 243 8.26 -6.66 -25.34
N TYR A 244 8.90 -7.75 -24.91
CA TYR A 244 9.53 -7.85 -23.60
C TYR A 244 10.90 -7.14 -23.51
N SER A 245 11.67 -7.15 -24.60
CA SER A 245 13.02 -6.57 -24.65
C SER A 245 13.05 -5.08 -24.98
N LYS A 246 11.95 -4.52 -25.49
CA LYS A 246 11.87 -3.08 -25.74
C LYS A 246 11.78 -2.32 -24.42
N ASP A 247 12.86 -1.62 -24.08
CA ASP A 247 12.77 -0.47 -23.20
C ASP A 247 12.00 0.62 -23.95
N TYR A 248 10.69 0.69 -23.71
CA TYR A 248 9.92 1.84 -24.12
C TYR A 248 10.44 3.04 -23.32
N GLU A 249 10.99 4.04 -24.02
CA GLU A 249 11.20 5.37 -23.46
C GLU A 249 9.84 5.99 -23.12
N THR A 250 9.29 5.58 -21.99
CA THR A 250 8.08 6.16 -21.45
C THR A 250 8.46 7.37 -20.63
N VAL A 251 7.65 8.43 -20.73
CA VAL A 251 7.74 9.54 -19.79
C VAL A 251 7.53 8.97 -18.39
N ARG A 252 8.59 8.94 -17.58
CA ARG A 252 8.52 8.43 -16.21
C ARG A 252 7.52 9.26 -15.42
N ARG A 253 6.32 8.73 -15.19
CA ARG A 253 5.33 9.32 -14.28
C ARG A 253 5.83 9.12 -12.85
N LYS A 254 6.55 10.10 -12.32
CA LYS A 254 6.98 10.09 -10.93
C LYS A 254 5.75 10.18 -10.04
N SER A 255 5.74 9.40 -8.95
CA SER A 255 4.73 9.57 -7.90
C SER A 255 4.88 10.96 -7.28
N ILE A 256 3.92 11.84 -7.55
CA ILE A 256 3.94 13.24 -7.09
C ILE A 256 2.85 13.50 -6.06
N MET A 257 3.17 14.35 -5.07
CA MET A 257 2.16 14.89 -4.16
C MET A 257 1.26 15.89 -4.89
N CYS A 258 0.04 16.13 -4.40
CA CYS A 258 -0.86 17.14 -4.95
C CYS A 258 -0.19 18.53 -5.04
N PRO A 259 -0.52 19.37 -6.03
CA PRO A 259 -0.19 20.79 -6.00
C PRO A 259 -0.58 21.39 -4.63
N GLY A 260 0.32 22.13 -3.99
CA GLY A 260 0.08 22.70 -2.65
C GLY A 260 0.08 21.75 -1.45
N CYS A 261 0.41 20.45 -1.61
CA CYS A 261 0.50 19.53 -0.48
C CYS A 261 1.50 20.00 0.62
N PRO A 262 1.09 20.02 1.90
CA PRO A 262 1.92 20.50 3.02
C PRO A 262 3.16 19.63 3.26
N HIS A 263 3.08 18.33 2.99
CA HIS A 263 4.21 17.41 3.18
C HIS A 263 5.38 17.72 2.24
N ARG A 264 5.14 18.38 1.09
CA ARG A 264 6.23 18.86 0.20
C ARG A 264 7.03 19.95 0.91
N THR A 265 6.34 20.88 1.56
CA THR A 265 6.95 21.94 2.37
C THR A 265 7.79 21.35 3.51
N THR A 266 7.25 20.34 4.21
CA THR A 266 8.01 19.57 5.21
C THR A 266 9.26 18.95 4.61
N GLY A 267 9.16 18.27 3.46
CA GLY A 267 10.30 17.66 2.79
C GLY A 267 11.40 18.67 2.44
N TYR A 268 11.02 19.83 1.90
CA TYR A 268 11.98 20.87 1.54
C TYR A 268 12.66 21.50 2.76
N ALA A 269 11.90 21.80 3.83
CA ALA A 269 12.47 22.29 5.09
C ALA A 269 13.41 21.25 5.73
N LEU A 270 13.01 19.98 5.71
CA LEU A 270 13.79 18.86 6.21
C LEU A 270 15.10 18.69 5.44
N GLN A 271 15.09 18.82 4.10
CA GLN A 271 16.31 18.78 3.29
C GLN A 271 17.35 19.81 3.72
N LYS A 272 16.90 21.05 3.99
CA LYS A 272 17.78 22.12 4.48
C LYS A 272 18.27 21.83 5.90
N ALA A 273 17.39 21.38 6.79
CA ALA A 273 17.73 21.06 8.17
C ALA A 273 18.77 19.94 8.25
N VAL A 274 18.60 18.86 7.48
CA VAL A 274 19.54 17.72 7.44
C VAL A 274 20.94 18.15 7.00
N ARG A 275 21.04 19.00 5.98
CA ARG A 275 22.34 19.54 5.51
C ARG A 275 23.04 20.32 6.64
N LYS A 276 22.30 21.15 7.36
CA LYS A 276 22.84 21.94 8.48
C LYS A 276 23.21 21.08 9.68
N ILE A 277 22.36 20.13 10.09
CA ILE A 277 22.65 19.17 11.16
C ILE A 277 23.94 18.43 10.83
N LYS A 278 24.04 17.82 9.64
CA LYS A 278 25.24 17.09 9.21
C LYS A 278 26.49 17.98 9.21
N SER A 279 26.38 19.23 8.75
CA SER A 279 27.50 20.18 8.77
C SER A 279 27.93 20.59 10.18
N LYS A 280 27.01 20.66 11.14
CA LYS A 280 27.29 21.07 12.52
C LYS A 280 27.81 19.93 13.40
N THR A 281 27.23 18.73 13.23
CA THR A 281 27.45 17.61 14.16
C THR A 281 28.33 16.51 13.57
N GLY A 282 28.52 16.50 12.24
CA GLY A 282 29.17 15.40 11.52
C GLY A 282 28.36 14.10 11.49
N LYS A 283 27.17 14.07 12.09
CA LYS A 283 26.32 12.87 12.21
C LYS A 283 25.54 12.58 10.95
N HIS A 284 25.34 11.30 10.69
CA HIS A 284 24.38 10.81 9.73
C HIS A 284 22.95 11.00 10.26
N VAL A 285 22.00 11.11 9.33
CA VAL A 285 20.58 11.21 9.64
C VAL A 285 19.87 10.06 8.94
N TYR A 286 19.25 9.18 9.72
CA TYR A 286 18.47 8.05 9.23
C TYR A 286 16.98 8.30 9.40
N PHE A 287 16.21 7.90 8.39
CA PHE A 287 14.78 8.12 8.31
C PHE A 287 14.00 6.81 8.37
N TYR A 288 13.04 6.76 9.27
CA TYR A 288 12.09 5.66 9.43
C TYR A 288 10.72 6.19 9.08
N GLN A 289 10.11 5.65 8.04
CA GLN A 289 8.81 6.13 7.54
C GLN A 289 7.70 5.13 7.77
N ASP A 290 6.51 5.69 7.96
CA ASP A 290 5.25 4.97 7.82
C ASP A 290 4.63 5.14 6.42
N ILE A 291 3.50 4.45 6.18
CA ILE A 291 2.74 4.56 4.93
C ILE A 291 1.76 5.76 5.02
N GLY A 292 1.87 6.70 4.08
CA GLY A 292 1.05 7.91 4.00
C GLY A 292 1.40 8.77 2.77
N CYS A 293 0.77 9.93 2.59
CA CYS A 293 1.16 10.85 1.50
C CYS A 293 2.64 11.26 1.57
N TYR A 294 3.18 11.37 2.79
CA TYR A 294 4.59 11.65 3.05
C TYR A 294 5.53 10.51 2.65
N THR A 295 5.02 9.31 2.35
CA THR A 295 5.82 8.24 1.75
C THR A 295 6.49 8.70 0.45
N LEU A 296 5.89 9.66 -0.26
CA LEU A 296 6.47 10.21 -1.49
C LEU A 296 7.79 10.98 -1.25
N LEU A 297 8.10 11.35 0.00
CA LEU A 297 9.40 11.90 0.39
C LEU A 297 10.55 10.88 0.28
N SER A 298 10.25 9.58 0.14
CA SER A 298 11.28 8.54 -0.04
C SER A 298 11.92 8.54 -1.43
N TYR A 299 11.31 9.19 -2.42
CA TYR A 299 11.82 9.21 -3.78
C TYR A 299 12.94 10.25 -3.96
N PRO A 300 13.92 10.00 -4.84
CA PRO A 300 14.90 11.01 -5.23
C PRO A 300 14.22 12.27 -5.80
N PRO A 301 14.75 13.48 -5.55
CA PRO A 301 16.01 13.79 -4.85
C PRO A 301 15.91 13.91 -3.31
N LEU A 302 14.76 13.65 -2.69
CA LEU A 302 14.57 13.84 -1.24
C LEU A 302 15.08 12.64 -0.42
N SER A 303 14.75 11.43 -0.83
CA SER A 303 15.27 10.18 -0.26
C SER A 303 15.14 10.04 1.27
N PHE A 304 14.07 10.58 1.88
CA PHE A 304 13.86 10.56 3.34
C PHE A 304 13.25 9.25 3.86
N ALA A 305 13.73 8.10 3.40
CA ALA A 305 13.37 6.81 3.97
C ALA A 305 14.51 5.80 3.82
N ASN A 306 15.11 5.40 4.94
CA ASN A 306 16.02 4.26 5.02
C ASN A 306 15.24 2.96 5.26
N VAL A 307 14.20 3.02 6.11
CA VAL A 307 13.36 1.87 6.43
C VAL A 307 11.88 2.28 6.43
N LYS A 308 11.02 1.43 5.85
CA LYS A 308 9.55 1.58 5.85
C LYS A 308 8.90 0.20 5.75
N TYR A 309 8.12 -0.20 6.75
CA TYR A 309 7.44 -1.51 6.75
C TYR A 309 5.92 -1.41 6.65
N CYS A 310 5.26 -0.82 7.66
CA CYS A 310 3.80 -0.73 7.72
C CYS A 310 3.37 0.57 8.43
N MET A 311 2.06 0.78 8.62
CA MET A 311 1.55 1.88 9.43
C MET A 311 1.88 1.68 10.92
N GLY A 312 2.53 2.65 11.54
CA GLY A 312 2.94 2.65 12.96
C GLY A 312 4.29 1.99 13.24
N SER A 313 5.04 1.66 12.19
CA SER A 313 6.37 1.04 12.30
C SER A 313 7.48 2.06 12.51
N SER A 314 7.33 3.30 12.01
CA SER A 314 8.40 4.30 12.00
C SER A 314 9.05 4.54 13.37
N ILE A 315 8.23 4.79 14.39
CA ILE A 315 8.67 5.11 15.75
C ILE A 315 9.39 3.90 16.37
N ALA A 316 8.81 2.71 16.31
CA ALA A 316 9.38 1.50 16.92
C ALA A 316 10.74 1.14 16.29
N LEU A 317 10.87 1.25 14.96
CA LEU A 317 12.12 0.97 14.26
C LEU A 317 13.21 1.99 14.60
N ALA A 318 12.85 3.28 14.61
CA ALA A 318 13.78 4.34 14.99
C ALA A 318 14.33 4.11 16.40
N GLN A 319 13.46 3.77 17.36
CA GLN A 319 13.90 3.46 18.73
C GLN A 319 14.88 2.28 18.77
N GLY A 320 14.56 1.19 18.07
CA GLY A 320 15.39 -0.02 18.08
C GLY A 320 16.82 0.23 17.60
N VAL A 321 17.01 1.14 16.64
CA VAL A 321 18.32 1.48 16.07
C VAL A 321 19.02 2.61 16.85
N ALA A 322 18.27 3.58 17.37
CA ALA A 322 18.86 4.77 18.00
C ALA A 322 19.70 4.48 19.26
N HIS A 323 19.51 3.31 19.88
CA HIS A 323 20.34 2.87 21.00
C HIS A 323 21.69 2.28 20.59
N THR A 324 21.95 2.04 19.30
CA THR A 324 23.13 1.28 18.84
C THR A 324 24.06 2.06 17.90
N ASP A 325 23.56 3.00 17.10
CA ASP A 325 24.37 3.64 16.05
C ASP A 325 24.99 4.99 16.45
N GLY A 326 24.42 5.68 17.44
CA GLY A 326 24.87 7.01 17.86
C GLY A 326 24.64 8.11 16.81
N GLU A 327 23.77 7.87 15.83
CA GLU A 327 23.38 8.79 14.76
C GLU A 327 22.01 9.44 15.04
N LEU A 328 21.60 10.42 14.24
CA LEU A 328 20.28 11.03 14.38
C LEU A 328 19.22 10.17 13.66
N ASN A 329 18.32 9.59 14.46
CA ASN A 329 17.24 8.74 13.95
C ASN A 329 15.91 9.52 13.97
N ILE A 330 15.33 9.75 12.79
CA ILE A 330 14.09 10.53 12.60
C ILE A 330 12.95 9.61 12.18
N ALA A 331 11.89 9.56 12.99
CA ALA A 331 10.64 8.88 12.67
C ALA A 331 9.65 9.85 11.99
N LEU A 332 9.17 9.50 10.80
CA LEU A 332 8.17 10.26 10.04
C LEU A 332 6.82 9.51 10.05
N ILE A 333 5.83 10.10 10.70
CA ILE A 333 4.50 9.50 10.87
C ILE A 333 3.41 10.53 10.57
N GLY A 334 2.37 10.15 9.85
CA GLY A 334 1.18 10.99 9.68
C GLY A 334 0.24 10.88 10.88
N ASP A 335 -0.55 11.91 11.14
CA ASP A 335 -1.60 11.93 12.16
C ASP A 335 -2.53 10.70 12.15
N GLY A 336 -3.07 10.32 10.99
CA GLY A 336 -3.95 9.15 10.87
C GLY A 336 -3.25 7.85 11.26
N THR A 337 -1.98 7.70 10.85
CA THR A 337 -1.15 6.55 11.24
C THR A 337 -0.80 6.57 12.72
N PHE A 338 -0.52 7.75 13.26
CA PHE A 338 -0.23 7.95 14.68
C PHE A 338 -1.40 7.47 15.55
N PHE A 339 -2.62 7.91 15.26
CA PHE A 339 -3.82 7.46 15.97
C PHE A 339 -4.14 5.98 15.75
N HIS A 340 -3.80 5.42 14.58
CA HIS A 340 -4.06 4.01 14.27
C HIS A 340 -3.14 3.06 15.06
N SER A 341 -1.83 3.29 15.05
CA SER A 341 -0.86 2.34 15.64
C SER A 341 0.43 2.98 16.14
N GLY A 342 0.59 4.31 16.06
CA GLY A 342 1.80 5.00 16.52
C GLY A 342 1.85 5.23 18.05
N ILE A 343 0.70 5.37 18.71
CA ILE A 343 0.63 5.70 20.15
C ILE A 343 1.39 4.70 21.04
N PRO A 344 1.20 3.36 20.93
CA PRO A 344 1.90 2.42 21.80
C PRO A 344 3.43 2.50 21.63
N ALA A 345 3.90 2.63 20.39
CA ALA A 345 5.32 2.77 20.10
C ALA A 345 5.87 4.07 20.68
N LEU A 346 5.13 5.19 20.60
CA LEU A 346 5.53 6.45 21.21
C LEU A 346 5.69 6.28 22.73
N LEU A 347 4.68 5.76 23.43
CA LEU A 347 4.72 5.57 24.88
C LEU A 347 5.92 4.71 25.31
N ASN A 348 6.24 3.66 24.55
CA ASN A 348 7.44 2.88 24.77
C ASN A 348 8.73 3.71 24.65
N GLY A 349 8.82 4.57 23.63
CA GLY A 349 9.99 5.44 23.42
C GLY A 349 10.16 6.47 24.53
N ILE A 350 9.04 6.99 25.05
CA ILE A 350 9.02 7.91 26.19
C ILE A 350 9.56 7.21 27.43
N TYR A 351 8.98 6.05 27.76
CA TYR A 351 9.39 5.25 28.91
C TYR A 351 10.88 4.90 28.88
N ASN A 352 11.38 4.50 27.70
CA ASN A 352 12.78 4.09 27.51
C ASN A 352 13.73 5.24 27.17
N ARG A 353 13.26 6.50 27.16
CA ARG A 353 14.05 7.69 26.78
C ARG A 353 14.80 7.51 25.46
N ALA A 354 14.13 6.99 24.44
CA ALA A 354 14.77 6.70 23.15
C ALA A 354 15.29 7.99 22.47
N PRO A 355 16.56 8.05 22.03
CA PRO A 355 17.16 9.25 21.45
C PRO A 355 16.76 9.43 19.98
N ILE A 356 15.49 9.78 19.75
CA ILE A 356 14.90 9.94 18.42
C ILE A 356 14.17 11.28 18.27
N LEU A 357 14.09 11.77 17.03
CA LEU A 357 13.21 12.87 16.66
C LEU A 357 11.96 12.30 15.97
N VAL A 358 10.78 12.55 16.55
CA VAL A 358 9.50 12.16 15.93
C VAL A 358 8.89 13.38 15.25
N LEU A 359 8.70 13.30 13.94
CA LEU A 359 7.94 14.29 13.17
C LEU A 359 6.54 13.72 12.89
N ILE A 360 5.53 14.32 13.51
CA ILE A 360 4.12 13.99 13.25
C ILE A 360 3.57 14.98 12.24
N LEU A 361 3.24 14.49 11.05
CA LEU A 361 2.74 15.28 9.93
C LEU A 361 1.20 15.32 10.01
N ASP A 362 0.67 16.32 10.69
CA ASP A 362 -0.77 16.52 10.94
C ASP A 362 -1.41 17.36 9.85
N ASN A 363 -2.09 16.69 8.92
CA ASN A 363 -2.86 17.34 7.86
C ASN A 363 -4.38 17.27 8.10
N GLY A 364 -4.78 16.71 9.24
CA GLY A 364 -6.17 16.48 9.64
C GLY A 364 -6.93 15.48 8.76
N TRP A 365 -6.25 14.60 8.01
CA TRP A 365 -6.88 13.68 7.05
C TRP A 365 -6.03 12.46 6.62
N ILE A 366 -6.61 11.24 6.61
CA ILE A 366 -6.07 10.11 5.83
C ILE A 366 -6.25 10.35 4.30
N GLY A 367 -5.24 10.96 3.66
CA GLY A 367 -5.33 11.41 2.27
C GLY A 367 -5.43 10.28 1.22
N MET A 368 -4.57 9.26 1.29
CA MET A 368 -4.45 8.25 0.22
C MET A 368 -5.61 7.25 0.16
N THR A 369 -6.40 7.09 1.23
CA THR A 369 -7.51 6.11 1.31
C THR A 369 -8.86 6.71 0.91
N GLY A 370 -8.85 7.72 0.04
CA GLY A 370 -10.07 8.39 -0.40
C GLY A 370 -10.62 9.37 0.62
N GLN A 371 -9.73 10.05 1.34
CA GLN A 371 -10.12 11.13 2.25
C GLN A 371 -11.06 10.60 3.35
N GLN A 372 -10.55 9.71 4.22
CA GLN A 372 -11.27 9.22 5.40
C GLN A 372 -10.97 10.04 6.68
N PRO A 373 -11.96 10.29 7.56
CA PRO A 373 -11.72 10.91 8.85
C PRO A 373 -11.00 9.96 9.80
N HIS A 374 -10.26 10.51 10.74
CA HIS A 374 -9.60 9.82 11.86
C HIS A 374 -9.84 10.58 13.17
N PRO A 375 -9.42 10.08 14.35
CA PRO A 375 -9.71 10.73 15.64
C PRO A 375 -9.26 12.19 15.77
N GLY A 376 -8.20 12.61 15.06
CA GLY A 376 -7.73 14.00 15.01
C GLY A 376 -8.35 14.86 13.91
N SER A 377 -9.28 14.31 13.11
CA SER A 377 -9.96 15.07 12.04
C SER A 377 -11.05 15.97 12.59
N ASP A 378 -11.16 17.18 12.04
CA ASP A 378 -12.35 18.03 12.22
C ASP A 378 -13.49 17.51 11.35
N THR A 379 -14.53 16.96 11.99
CA THR A 379 -15.66 16.31 11.29
C THR A 379 -16.83 17.22 10.99
N ASN A 380 -16.75 18.53 11.31
CA ASN A 380 -17.83 19.49 11.07
C ASN A 380 -18.26 19.59 9.59
N TYR A 381 -17.43 19.09 8.68
CA TYR A 381 -17.62 19.12 7.23
C TYR A 381 -18.02 17.76 6.63
N TYR A 382 -18.31 16.75 7.45
CA TYR A 382 -18.72 15.42 7.01
C TYR A 382 -20.24 15.24 7.15
N LYS A 383 -20.86 14.59 6.16
CA LYS A 383 -22.31 14.31 6.13
C LYS A 383 -22.79 13.50 7.34
N GLU A 384 -21.93 12.70 7.96
CA GLU A 384 -22.24 11.81 9.09
C GLU A 384 -21.70 12.32 10.46
N GLY A 385 -21.17 13.55 10.52
CA GLY A 385 -20.15 13.90 11.52
C GLY A 385 -20.47 15.01 12.53
N LYS A 386 -21.73 15.36 12.80
CA LYS A 386 -22.08 16.46 13.73
C LYS A 386 -21.73 16.21 15.22
N PHE A 387 -21.23 15.02 15.60
CA PHE A 387 -21.10 14.62 17.02
C PHE A 387 -19.78 13.94 17.42
N LYS A 388 -18.69 14.07 16.64
CA LYS A 388 -17.39 13.49 17.02
C LYS A 388 -16.48 14.56 17.62
N ASN A 389 -15.97 14.30 18.83
CA ASN A 389 -14.98 15.16 19.48
C ASN A 389 -13.60 14.91 18.85
N ARG A 390 -13.03 15.93 18.23
CA ARG A 390 -11.66 15.90 17.72
C ARG A 390 -10.68 15.75 18.88
N ILE A 391 -9.76 14.79 18.78
CA ILE A 391 -8.62 14.72 19.70
C ILE A 391 -7.57 15.75 19.26
N GLU A 392 -7.35 16.77 20.09
CA GLU A 392 -6.27 17.73 19.88
C GLU A 392 -4.92 17.08 20.17
N LEU A 393 -4.16 16.80 19.10
CA LEU A 393 -2.91 16.05 19.17
C LEU A 393 -1.89 16.70 20.12
N GLU A 394 -1.78 18.03 20.13
CA GLU A 394 -0.91 18.75 21.07
C GLU A 394 -1.27 18.49 22.53
N LYS A 395 -2.57 18.57 22.88
CA LYS A 395 -3.05 18.32 24.25
C LYS A 395 -2.81 16.87 24.65
N PHE A 396 -3.09 15.93 23.74
CA PHE A 396 -2.84 14.51 23.95
C PHE A 396 -1.36 14.23 24.25
N LEU A 397 -0.44 14.75 23.42
CA LEU A 397 0.99 14.51 23.59
C LEU A 397 1.55 15.20 24.85
N LYS A 398 1.11 16.43 25.17
CA LYS A 398 1.49 17.07 26.44
C LYS A 398 1.05 16.25 27.64
N GLY A 399 -0.11 15.59 27.56
CA GLY A 399 -0.61 14.67 28.58
C GLY A 399 0.26 13.43 28.81
N THR A 400 1.13 13.05 27.87
CA THR A 400 2.08 11.94 28.05
C THR A 400 3.37 12.36 28.77
N GLY A 401 3.51 13.64 29.15
CA GLY A 401 4.66 14.16 29.90
C GLY A 401 5.91 14.44 29.08
N VAL A 402 5.79 14.58 27.75
CA VAL A 402 6.90 14.90 26.85
C VAL A 402 6.88 16.35 26.39
N ASP A 403 8.06 16.87 26.06
CA ASP A 403 8.19 18.15 25.38
C ASP A 403 7.77 18.03 23.92
N VAL A 404 6.76 18.81 23.55
CA VAL A 404 6.16 18.82 22.21
C VAL A 404 6.31 20.21 21.63
N SER A 405 6.96 20.29 20.47
CA SER A 405 6.95 21.51 19.66
C SER A 405 5.86 21.41 18.61
N VAL A 406 4.98 22.39 18.53
CA VAL A 406 3.95 22.46 17.50
C VAL A 406 4.24 23.62 16.59
N ILE A 407 4.25 23.37 15.29
CA ILE A 407 4.40 24.40 14.27
C ILE A 407 3.20 24.37 13.33
N LYS A 408 2.57 25.53 13.19
CA LYS A 408 1.44 25.76 12.29
C LYS A 408 1.89 26.69 11.18
N ARG A 409 1.35 26.44 9.99
CA ARG A 409 1.37 27.41 8.93
C ARG A 409 0.34 28.50 9.25
N ASN A 410 0.77 29.75 9.36
CA ASN A 410 -0.16 30.84 9.64
C ASN A 410 -1.10 31.05 8.44
N GLU A 411 -2.34 31.46 8.71
CA GLU A 411 -3.28 31.90 7.67
C GLU A 411 -2.74 33.17 6.99
N ASN A 412 -2.85 33.24 5.66
CA ASN A 412 -2.28 34.27 4.77
C ASN A 412 -0.75 34.26 4.64
N LYS A 413 -0.25 33.67 3.52
CA LYS A 413 1.09 33.89 2.94
C LYS A 413 2.22 34.06 3.96
N ASP A 414 2.34 33.11 4.87
CA ASP A 414 3.46 33.04 5.80
C ASP A 414 4.79 32.86 5.05
N LYS A 415 5.47 33.98 4.76
CA LYS A 415 6.74 34.02 4.03
C LYS A 415 7.93 33.50 4.84
N GLN A 416 7.70 33.03 6.07
CA GLN A 416 8.75 32.50 6.93
C GLN A 416 8.43 31.07 7.39
N TYR A 417 7.39 30.43 6.87
CA TYR A 417 6.98 29.12 7.34
C TYR A 417 8.06 28.05 7.11
N VAL A 418 8.63 27.98 5.91
CA VAL A 418 9.72 27.05 5.57
C VAL A 418 10.94 27.30 6.45
N SER A 419 11.31 28.57 6.64
CA SER A 419 12.49 28.92 7.46
C SER A 419 12.31 28.59 8.95
N ARG A 420 11.13 28.87 9.53
CA ARG A 420 10.77 28.50 10.91
C ARG A 420 10.75 26.98 11.09
N LEU A 421 10.16 26.25 10.13
CA LEU A 421 10.12 24.79 10.17
C LEU A 421 11.52 24.18 10.05
N GLN A 422 12.34 24.68 9.13
CA GLN A 422 13.72 24.26 8.95
C GLN A 422 14.51 24.43 10.25
N LYS A 423 14.41 25.61 10.87
CA LYS A 423 15.13 25.92 12.11
C LYS A 423 14.68 25.02 13.26
N LEU A 424 13.37 24.82 13.41
CA LEU A 424 12.83 23.95 14.47
C LEU A 424 13.32 22.49 14.33
N ILE A 425 13.33 21.94 13.12
CA ILE A 425 13.84 20.58 12.85
C ILE A 425 15.34 20.51 13.16
N GLU A 426 16.11 21.54 12.76
CA GLU A 426 17.54 21.63 13.04
C GLU A 426 17.82 21.65 14.54
N ASP A 427 17.18 22.56 15.28
CA ASP A 427 17.38 22.75 16.71
C ASP A 427 17.01 21.48 17.49
N LYS A 428 15.84 20.89 17.22
CA LYS A 428 15.41 19.65 17.88
C LYS A 428 16.22 18.43 17.47
N GLY A 429 16.70 18.37 16.24
CA GLY A 429 17.62 17.30 15.80
C GLY A 429 18.95 17.35 16.54
N CYS A 430 19.53 18.53 16.74
CA CYS A 430 20.71 18.71 17.57
C CYS A 430 20.44 18.39 19.05
N GLU A 431 19.30 18.83 19.58
CA GLU A 431 18.90 18.53 20.96
C GLU A 431 18.83 17.01 21.23
N VAL A 432 18.22 16.22 20.34
CA VAL A 432 18.23 14.75 20.44
C VAL A 432 19.65 14.18 20.53
N LEU A 433 20.58 14.70 19.73
CA LEU A 433 21.97 14.25 19.72
C LEU A 433 22.72 14.60 21.01
N GLU A 434 22.42 15.75 21.60
CA GLU A 434 23.05 16.28 22.82
C GLU A 434 22.47 15.65 24.09
N THR A 435 21.15 15.66 24.24
CA THR A 435 20.47 15.21 25.46
C THR A 435 20.23 13.71 25.50
N LYS A 436 20.28 13.04 24.33
CA LYS A 436 19.88 11.64 24.15
C LYS A 436 18.45 11.38 24.62
N THR A 437 17.54 12.33 24.41
CA THR A 437 16.12 12.19 24.74
C THR A 437 15.24 12.23 23.50
N LEU A 438 14.02 11.70 23.65
CA LEU A 438 12.99 11.76 22.61
C LEU A 438 12.48 13.21 22.46
N GLN A 439 12.44 13.71 21.23
CA GLN A 439 11.84 15.00 20.89
C GLN A 439 10.69 14.82 19.90
N ILE A 440 9.65 15.64 20.01
CA ILE A 440 8.48 15.58 19.11
C ILE A 440 8.24 16.94 18.46
N ILE A 441 8.08 16.93 17.14
CA ILE A 441 7.54 18.06 16.37
C ILE A 441 6.22 17.63 15.73
N VAL A 442 5.14 18.33 16.08
CA VAL A 442 3.87 18.26 15.35
C VAL A 442 3.86 19.35 14.29
N ILE A 443 3.88 18.94 13.03
CA ILE A 443 3.80 19.82 11.87
C ILE A 443 2.34 19.84 11.43
N GLN A 444 1.60 20.86 11.88
CA GLN A 444 0.18 20.98 11.61
C GLN A 444 -0.04 21.92 10.41
N ASP A 445 -0.43 21.34 9.27
CA ASP A 445 -0.76 22.07 8.03
C ASP A 445 -1.80 21.27 7.23
N GLU A 446 -2.97 21.87 7.01
CA GLU A 446 -4.17 21.16 6.55
C GLU A 446 -3.98 20.59 5.13
N CYS A 447 -4.55 19.40 4.89
CA CYS A 447 -4.48 18.78 3.57
C CYS A 447 -5.08 19.72 2.50
N ILE A 448 -4.33 19.99 1.44
CA ILE A 448 -4.75 20.90 0.36
C ILE A 448 -6.10 20.53 -0.26
N GLN A 449 -6.41 19.24 -0.36
CA GLN A 449 -7.69 18.73 -0.87
C GLN A 449 -8.90 19.13 0.00
N LYS A 450 -8.66 19.51 1.27
CA LYS A 450 -9.67 20.08 2.17
C LYS A 450 -9.79 21.58 1.96
N ILE A 451 -8.66 22.27 1.83
CA ILE A 451 -8.64 23.74 1.73
C ILE A 451 -9.23 24.23 0.41
N ILE A 452 -8.90 23.60 -0.72
CA ILE A 452 -9.42 23.99 -2.05
C ILE A 452 -10.95 23.88 -2.17
N LYS A 453 -11.62 23.16 -1.27
CA LYS A 453 -13.08 23.06 -1.21
C LYS A 453 -13.73 24.29 -0.54
N ARG A 454 -12.94 25.12 0.15
CA ARG A 454 -13.41 26.26 0.96
C ARG A 454 -12.88 27.60 0.47
N ILE A 455 -11.71 27.61 -0.17
CA ILE A 455 -11.00 28.82 -0.56
C ILE A 455 -10.73 28.79 -2.06
N LYS A 456 -10.98 29.91 -2.74
CA LYS A 456 -10.51 30.14 -4.11
C LYS A 456 -9.11 30.71 -4.06
N TYR A 457 -8.17 30.05 -4.72
CA TYR A 457 -6.80 30.52 -4.84
C TYR A 457 -6.58 31.29 -6.13
N VAL A 458 -5.57 32.16 -6.09
CA VAL A 458 -5.05 32.86 -7.26
C VAL A 458 -3.73 32.20 -7.64
N ALA A 459 -3.54 31.91 -8.92
CA ALA A 459 -2.31 31.27 -9.38
C ALA A 459 -1.10 32.18 -9.14
N GLU A 460 0.04 31.57 -8.83
CA GLU A 460 1.33 32.26 -8.82
C GLU A 460 1.85 32.39 -10.26
N LYS A 461 2.57 33.47 -10.55
CA LYS A 461 3.19 33.76 -11.84
C LYS A 461 4.69 34.01 -11.66
N VAL A 462 5.46 33.67 -12.68
CA VAL A 462 6.89 33.97 -12.74
C VAL A 462 7.11 35.32 -13.42
N ASP A 463 7.86 36.17 -12.75
CA ASP A 463 8.35 37.44 -13.24
C ASP A 463 9.67 37.19 -14.00
N LEU A 464 9.62 37.36 -15.33
CA LEU A 464 10.73 37.02 -16.22
C LEU A 464 11.96 37.92 -16.01
N GLU A 465 11.78 39.13 -15.50
CA GLU A 465 12.89 40.05 -15.23
C GLU A 465 13.79 39.56 -14.08
N PHE A 466 13.21 38.84 -13.12
CA PHE A 466 13.93 38.36 -11.92
C PHE A 466 14.29 36.87 -11.99
N CYS A 467 13.73 36.12 -12.93
CA CYS A 467 13.99 34.69 -13.05
C CYS A 467 15.35 34.42 -13.71
N ASN A 468 16.23 33.68 -13.02
CA ASN A 468 17.53 33.26 -13.53
C ASN A 468 17.63 31.74 -13.76
N ASN A 469 16.50 31.04 -13.80
CA ASN A 469 16.43 29.58 -13.98
C ASN A 469 17.23 28.75 -12.96
N CYS A 470 17.33 29.18 -11.69
CA CYS A 470 18.07 28.43 -10.65
C CYS A 470 17.50 27.03 -10.33
N GLY A 471 16.31 26.69 -10.81
CA GLY A 471 15.70 25.37 -10.63
C GLY A 471 15.19 25.04 -9.22
N ILE A 472 15.30 25.93 -8.23
CA ILE A 472 14.89 25.62 -6.84
C ILE A 472 13.41 25.20 -6.76
N CYS A 473 12.51 25.90 -7.46
CA CYS A 473 11.07 25.67 -7.41
C CYS A 473 10.60 24.34 -8.04
N TYR A 474 11.29 23.85 -9.08
CA TYR A 474 10.90 22.63 -9.81
C TYR A 474 11.86 21.44 -9.63
N ASN A 475 13.16 21.66 -9.35
CA ASN A 475 14.14 20.59 -9.11
C ASN A 475 14.39 20.28 -7.62
N GLN A 476 14.33 21.28 -6.73
CA GLN A 476 14.58 21.04 -5.29
C GLN A 476 13.28 20.94 -4.48
N PHE A 477 12.34 21.87 -4.70
CA PHE A 477 11.03 21.87 -4.06
C PHE A 477 10.06 20.89 -4.71
N LEU A 478 10.23 20.59 -6.01
CA LEU A 478 9.45 19.60 -6.74
C LEU A 478 7.94 19.93 -6.78
N CYS A 479 7.61 21.19 -7.08
CA CYS A 479 6.22 21.56 -7.32
C CYS A 479 5.76 20.97 -8.66
N PRO A 480 4.69 20.15 -8.70
CA PRO A 480 4.28 19.43 -9.92
C PRO A 480 3.69 20.33 -11.01
N VAL A 481 3.34 21.58 -10.66
CA VAL A 481 2.79 22.57 -11.59
C VAL A 481 3.84 23.55 -12.09
N ILE A 482 5.10 23.38 -11.70
CA ILE A 482 6.21 24.23 -12.13
C ILE A 482 7.14 23.38 -12.99
N SER A 483 7.39 23.86 -14.21
CA SER A 483 8.26 23.22 -15.19
C SER A 483 9.22 24.23 -15.78
N GLU A 484 10.25 23.75 -16.48
CA GLU A 484 11.13 24.61 -17.26
C GLU A 484 10.57 24.76 -18.68
N LYS A 485 10.43 26.01 -19.14
CA LYS A 485 10.11 26.36 -20.53
C LYS A 485 10.99 27.53 -20.94
N ASP A 486 11.60 27.48 -22.11
CA ASP A 486 12.42 28.58 -22.65
C ASP A 486 13.49 29.13 -21.69
N ASN A 487 14.20 28.23 -20.98
CA ASN A 487 15.19 28.57 -19.94
C ASN A 487 14.63 29.43 -18.80
N VAL A 488 13.34 29.38 -18.51
CA VAL A 488 12.72 30.01 -17.33
C VAL A 488 11.76 29.06 -16.64
N ALA A 489 11.51 29.32 -15.35
CA ALA A 489 10.45 28.62 -14.64
C ALA A 489 9.08 29.05 -15.20
N TYR A 490 8.21 28.08 -15.47
CA TYR A 490 6.84 28.27 -15.91
C TYR A 490 5.89 27.58 -14.94
N ILE A 491 4.88 28.32 -14.46
CA ILE A 491 3.82 27.82 -13.57
C ILE A 491 2.58 27.60 -14.42
N GLU A 492 2.02 26.37 -14.40
CA GLU A 492 0.76 26.06 -15.08
C GLU A 492 -0.43 26.64 -14.31
N PRO A 493 -1.09 27.71 -14.79
CA PRO A 493 -2.07 28.44 -13.99
C PRO A 493 -3.32 27.62 -13.67
N THR A 494 -3.71 26.68 -14.55
CA THR A 494 -4.93 25.88 -14.36
C THR A 494 -4.82 24.86 -13.22
N ASP A 495 -3.61 24.40 -12.93
CA ASP A 495 -3.34 23.41 -11.88
C ASP A 495 -2.80 24.06 -10.59
N CYS A 496 -2.37 25.32 -10.67
CA CYS A 496 -1.79 26.05 -9.55
C CYS A 496 -2.86 26.41 -8.50
N VAL A 497 -2.61 25.98 -7.27
CA VAL A 497 -3.50 26.24 -6.12
C VAL A 497 -3.02 27.42 -5.27
N GLY A 498 -2.18 28.32 -5.80
CA GLY A 498 -1.80 29.56 -5.13
C GLY A 498 -1.23 29.39 -3.71
N CYS A 499 -0.45 28.33 -3.48
CA CYS A 499 -0.04 27.99 -2.12
C CYS A 499 1.08 28.91 -1.59
N GLY A 500 1.66 29.83 -2.34
CA GLY A 500 2.67 30.79 -1.88
C GLY A 500 4.01 30.24 -1.38
N ILE A 501 4.20 28.91 -1.29
CA ILE A 501 5.47 28.34 -0.81
C ILE A 501 6.59 28.57 -1.83
N CYS A 502 6.28 28.55 -3.13
CA CYS A 502 7.25 28.86 -4.17
C CYS A 502 7.71 30.33 -4.14
N GLU A 503 6.85 31.25 -3.72
CA GLU A 503 7.21 32.66 -3.45
C GLU A 503 8.22 32.74 -2.29
N GLU A 504 7.96 32.09 -1.13
CA GLU A 504 8.89 32.10 0.02
C GLU A 504 10.29 31.57 -0.31
N ILE A 505 10.39 30.52 -1.13
CA ILE A 505 11.66 29.84 -1.37
C ILE A 505 12.45 30.40 -2.57
N CYS A 506 11.88 31.35 -3.31
CA CYS A 506 12.52 31.93 -4.48
C CYS A 506 13.64 32.89 -4.05
N PRO A 507 14.92 32.64 -4.39
CA PRO A 507 16.01 33.50 -3.95
C PRO A 507 16.05 34.86 -4.67
N ASN A 508 15.33 35.01 -5.79
CA ASN A 508 15.34 36.23 -6.60
C ASN A 508 14.01 36.99 -6.52
N ASP A 509 13.07 36.59 -5.65
CA ASP A 509 11.72 37.17 -5.58
C ASP A 509 10.97 37.18 -6.93
N ALA A 510 11.27 36.19 -7.79
CA ALA A 510 10.74 36.09 -9.14
C ALA A 510 9.36 35.41 -9.23
N ILE A 511 8.78 34.96 -8.11
CA ILE A 511 7.46 34.32 -8.10
C ILE A 511 6.53 35.16 -7.25
N LYS A 512 5.42 35.60 -7.85
CA LYS A 512 4.44 36.50 -7.21
C LYS A 512 3.03 36.07 -7.60
N GLU A 513 2.06 36.44 -6.78
CA GLU A 513 0.65 36.17 -7.08
C GLU A 513 0.20 36.96 -8.29
N GLU A 514 -0.54 36.30 -9.18
CA GLU A 514 -1.12 36.94 -10.35
C GLU A 514 -2.18 37.96 -9.91
N LYS A 515 -1.91 39.25 -10.08
CA LYS A 515 -2.95 40.26 -9.84
C LYS A 515 -4.09 40.02 -10.82
N LYS A 516 -5.31 39.75 -10.33
CA LYS A 516 -6.52 39.83 -11.15
C LYS A 516 -6.72 41.28 -11.56
N ASN A 517 -6.56 41.56 -12.85
CA ASN A 517 -7.08 42.77 -13.46
C ASN A 517 -8.61 42.68 -13.58
#